data_AF-A0A816ZYT9-F1
#
_entry.id   AF-A0A816ZYT9-F1
#
_cell.length_a   1.000
_cell.length_b   1.000
_cell.length_c   1.000
_cell.angle_alpha   90.00
_cell.angle_beta   90.00
_cell.angle_gamma   90.00
#
_symmetry.space_group_name_H-M   'P 1'
#
loop_
_entity.id
_entity.type
_entity.pdbx_description
1 polymer ?
#
loop_
_entity_poly.entity_id
_entity_poly.type
_entity_poly.pdbx_seq_one_letter_code
_entity_poly.pdbx_strand_id
1 'polypeptide(L)'
;MPTYTHSGKYLYEIWLFYANIIGYIRLILIITSVTGASAAIHQNSFDWAIFASFCNYTGGWLLDWIDGPLARKYQQCTVFGACFDWYCDLLAELVFIIWAAELRLWISLWMLMVLALELGSGLIDTNNVAANYPWAEFAPNSGFSFRILQIVFPKGQYSTVGTAVWILHATWAFCYIILAHIPAHYLYLAAIIHGLSILLLPVALCYALHQIAYLVALVSGWKEPARGTPE
;
A
#
# COMPACT_ATOMS: atom_id res chain seq x y z
N MET A 1 4.77 -4.76 29.15
CA MET A 1 5.84 -4.21 28.30
C MET A 1 6.67 -3.23 29.13
N PRO A 2 7.99 -3.13 28.95
CA PRO A 2 8.75 -2.06 29.55
C PRO A 2 8.24 -0.75 28.95
N THR A 3 7.63 0.07 29.78
CA THR A 3 7.44 1.49 29.51
C THR A 3 8.80 2.07 29.14
N TYR A 4 8.87 2.81 28.03
CA TYR A 4 10.02 3.65 27.69
C TYR A 4 10.19 4.67 28.82
N THR A 5 10.86 4.25 29.89
CA THR A 5 11.33 5.14 30.94
C THR A 5 12.52 5.84 30.33
N HIS A 6 12.35 7.14 30.07
CA HIS A 6 13.37 8.02 29.54
C HIS A 6 14.61 8.04 30.46
N SER A 7 15.46 7.02 30.36
CA SER A 7 16.80 7.01 30.94
C SER A 7 17.77 7.62 29.92
N GLY A 8 17.61 8.92 29.72
CA GLY A 8 18.71 9.88 29.64
C GLY A 8 19.86 9.73 28.64
N LYS A 9 19.85 8.87 27.60
CA LYS A 9 21.02 8.83 26.70
C LYS A 9 20.87 8.72 25.18
N TYR A 10 19.69 8.49 24.60
CA TYR A 10 19.49 8.70 23.15
C TYR A 10 18.02 9.06 22.85
N LEU A 11 17.67 10.35 23.05
CA LEU A 11 16.43 10.93 22.52
C LEU A 11 16.63 11.20 21.03
N TYR A 12 16.61 10.15 20.19
CA TYR A 12 16.32 10.42 18.79
C TYR A 12 14.87 10.88 18.72
N GLU A 13 14.67 12.11 18.27
CA GLU A 13 13.33 12.64 18.03
C GLU A 13 12.66 11.73 17.00
N ILE A 14 11.40 11.35 17.24
CA ILE A 14 10.70 10.29 16.46
C ILE A 14 10.78 10.55 14.94
N TRP A 15 10.73 11.80 14.50
CA TRP A 15 10.85 12.18 13.09
C TRP A 15 12.21 11.81 12.44
N LEU A 16 13.27 11.58 13.22
CA LEU A 16 14.58 11.15 12.73
C LEU A 16 14.76 9.63 12.66
N PHE A 17 13.73 8.84 13.00
CA PHE A 17 13.81 7.39 12.85
C PHE A 17 13.98 7.01 11.37
N TYR A 18 14.78 5.97 11.10
CA TYR A 18 15.15 5.61 9.73
C TYR A 18 13.91 5.32 8.86
N ALA A 19 12.91 4.66 9.43
CA ALA A 19 11.64 4.39 8.76
C ALA A 19 10.88 5.68 8.42
N ASN A 20 10.88 6.68 9.31
CA ASN A 20 10.22 7.97 9.05
C ASN A 20 10.97 8.81 8.02
N ILE A 21 12.31 8.76 8.01
CA ILE A 21 13.13 9.36 6.96
C ILE A 21 12.79 8.75 5.59
N ILE A 22 12.64 7.42 5.53
CA ILE A 22 12.19 6.74 4.31
C ILE A 22 10.80 7.25 3.92
N GLY A 23 9.84 7.35 4.85
CA GLY A 23 8.53 7.92 4.60
C GLY A 23 8.58 9.35 4.02
N TYR A 24 9.46 10.22 4.51
CA TYR A 24 9.64 11.56 3.93
C TYR A 24 10.17 11.51 2.49
N ILE A 25 11.13 10.62 2.22
CA ILE A 25 11.66 10.41 0.87
C ILE A 25 10.54 9.88 -0.04
N ARG A 26 9.75 8.91 0.41
CA ARG A 26 8.59 8.37 -0.30
C ARG A 26 7.60 9.47 -0.65
N LEU A 27 7.26 10.33 0.31
CA LEU A 27 6.35 11.46 0.09
C LEU A 27 6.87 12.40 -1.00
N ILE A 28 8.18 12.75 -0.99
CA ILE A 28 8.80 13.57 -2.03
C ILE A 28 8.72 12.88 -3.40
N LEU A 29 9.03 11.58 -3.47
CA LEU A 29 8.97 10.80 -4.70
C LEU A 29 7.52 10.72 -5.24
N ILE A 30 6.53 10.52 -4.39
CA ILE A 30 5.11 10.49 -4.77
C ILE A 30 4.67 11.86 -5.31
N ILE A 31 4.97 12.95 -4.59
CA ILE A 31 4.60 14.32 -5.02
C ILE A 31 5.26 14.66 -6.36
N THR A 32 6.56 14.38 -6.52
CA THR A 32 7.26 14.65 -7.77
C THR A 32 6.77 13.76 -8.91
N SER A 33 6.33 12.54 -8.63
CA SER A 33 5.72 11.67 -9.64
C SER A 33 4.48 12.30 -10.27
N VAL A 34 3.60 12.93 -9.49
CA VAL A 34 2.42 13.64 -10.00
C VAL A 34 2.80 14.72 -10.99
N THR A 35 3.81 15.53 -10.66
CA THR A 35 4.17 16.70 -11.46
C THR A 35 4.62 16.36 -12.88
N GLY A 36 5.44 15.32 -13.05
CA GLY A 36 5.88 14.90 -14.39
C GLY A 36 4.78 14.20 -15.20
N ALA A 37 3.85 13.52 -14.53
CA ALA A 37 2.71 12.89 -15.21
C ALA A 37 1.70 13.94 -15.69
N SER A 38 1.41 14.95 -14.88
CA SER A 38 0.59 16.09 -15.31
C SER A 38 1.21 16.84 -16.49
N ALA A 39 2.54 17.05 -16.49
CA ALA A 39 3.23 17.71 -17.59
C ALA A 39 3.15 16.91 -18.90
N ALA A 40 3.25 15.59 -18.80
CA ALA A 40 3.18 14.69 -19.95
C ALA A 40 1.80 14.60 -20.59
N ILE A 41 0.73 14.57 -19.78
CA ILE A 41 -0.66 14.57 -20.26
C ILE A 41 -0.91 15.79 -21.17
N HIS A 42 -0.32 16.95 -20.85
CA HIS A 42 -0.51 18.16 -21.64
C HIS A 42 0.30 18.20 -22.94
N GLN A 43 1.42 17.47 -23.04
CA GLN A 43 2.36 17.59 -24.17
C GLN A 43 2.28 16.43 -25.17
N ASN A 44 1.42 15.43 -24.93
CA ASN A 44 1.09 14.34 -25.86
C ASN A 44 2.31 13.62 -26.48
N SER A 45 3.44 13.63 -25.76
CA SER A 45 4.71 13.04 -26.16
C SER A 45 5.29 12.23 -25.01
N PHE A 46 5.88 11.08 -25.33
CA PHE A 46 6.60 10.27 -24.36
C PHE A 46 7.92 10.96 -24.03
N ASP A 47 7.87 11.91 -23.12
CA ASP A 47 9.01 12.71 -22.68
C ASP A 47 9.69 12.08 -21.46
N TRP A 48 10.94 12.46 -21.20
CA TRP A 48 11.72 12.11 -20.02
C TRP A 48 10.97 12.39 -18.71
N ALA A 49 10.02 13.33 -18.72
CA ALA A 49 9.12 13.61 -17.59
C ALA A 49 8.25 12.40 -17.20
N ILE A 50 7.67 11.66 -18.17
CA ILE A 50 6.88 10.44 -17.88
C ILE A 50 7.77 9.39 -17.25
N PHE A 51 8.93 9.17 -17.85
CA PHE A 51 9.88 8.17 -17.37
C PHE A 51 10.36 8.50 -15.95
N ALA A 52 10.71 9.75 -15.69
CA ALA A 52 11.07 10.21 -14.35
C ALA A 52 9.93 10.05 -13.34
N SER A 53 8.69 10.39 -13.72
CA SER A 53 7.52 10.17 -12.89
C SER A 53 7.32 8.70 -12.55
N PHE A 54 7.41 7.82 -13.54
CA PHE A 54 7.34 6.38 -13.34
C PHE A 54 8.44 5.90 -12.38
N CYS A 55 9.70 6.30 -12.61
CA CYS A 55 10.82 5.95 -11.73
C CYS A 55 10.61 6.44 -10.30
N ASN A 56 10.11 7.66 -10.10
CA ASN A 56 9.86 8.21 -8.78
C ASN A 56 8.75 7.44 -8.07
N TYR A 57 7.63 7.17 -8.77
CA TYR A 57 6.54 6.38 -8.21
C TYR A 57 7.04 4.98 -7.83
N THR A 58 7.70 4.26 -8.74
CA THR A 58 8.24 2.92 -8.48
C THR A 58 9.28 2.95 -7.35
N GLY A 59 10.12 3.99 -7.28
CA GLY A 59 11.08 4.18 -6.19
C GLY A 59 10.39 4.34 -4.84
N GLY A 60 9.34 5.17 -4.76
CA GLY A 60 8.53 5.35 -3.55
C GLY A 60 7.84 4.05 -3.12
N TRP A 61 7.33 3.29 -4.09
CA TRP A 61 6.73 1.98 -3.87
C TRP A 61 7.73 0.91 -3.41
N LEU A 62 8.97 0.92 -3.91
CA LEU A 62 10.00 0.01 -3.44
C LEU A 62 10.50 0.36 -2.03
N LEU A 63 10.54 1.66 -1.70
CA LEU A 63 10.92 2.13 -0.38
C LEU A 63 9.91 1.77 0.71
N ASP A 64 8.62 1.71 0.37
CA ASP A 64 7.53 1.21 1.24
C ASP A 64 7.87 -0.17 1.81
N TRP A 65 8.37 -1.06 0.96
CA TRP A 65 8.72 -2.40 1.40
C TRP A 65 9.90 -2.43 2.40
N ILE A 66 10.69 -1.36 2.49
CA ILE A 66 11.94 -1.31 3.26
C ILE A 66 11.73 -0.70 4.65
N ASP A 67 10.82 0.26 4.83
CA ASP A 67 10.69 1.02 6.08
C ASP A 67 10.26 0.16 7.28
N GLY A 68 9.29 -0.74 7.11
CA GLY A 68 8.81 -1.65 8.14
C GLY A 68 9.90 -2.62 8.64
N PRO A 69 10.60 -3.36 7.75
CA PRO A 69 11.74 -4.18 8.15
C PRO A 69 12.83 -3.37 8.86
N LEU A 70 13.10 -2.13 8.43
CA LEU A 70 14.09 -1.26 9.05
C LEU A 70 13.66 -0.81 10.45
N ALA A 71 12.40 -0.42 10.61
CA ALA A 71 11.80 -0.07 11.91
C ALA A 71 11.94 -1.23 12.90
N ARG A 72 11.62 -2.46 12.48
CA ARG A 72 11.75 -3.66 13.31
C ARG A 72 13.20 -3.97 13.66
N LYS A 73 14.10 -3.87 12.69
CA LYS A 73 15.54 -4.12 12.88
C LYS A 73 16.16 -3.18 13.92
N TYR A 74 15.78 -1.91 13.92
CA TYR A 74 16.31 -0.89 14.84
C TYR A 74 15.41 -0.60 16.05
N GLN A 75 14.35 -1.40 16.27
CA GLN A 75 13.39 -1.20 17.37
C GLN A 75 12.75 0.21 17.38
N GLN A 76 12.49 0.75 16.20
CA GLN A 76 11.93 2.09 15.95
C GLN A 76 10.43 2.07 15.58
N CYS A 77 9.72 0.96 15.83
CA CYS A 77 8.28 0.89 15.58
C CYS A 77 7.53 1.86 16.50
N THR A 78 6.75 2.77 15.93
CA THR A 78 5.93 3.76 16.66
C THR A 78 4.57 3.91 15.98
N VAL A 79 3.57 4.38 16.74
CA VAL A 79 2.24 4.72 16.19
C VAL A 79 2.36 5.78 15.11
N PHE A 80 3.14 6.83 15.39
CA PHE A 80 3.38 7.89 14.42
C PHE A 80 3.94 7.34 13.10
N GLY A 81 4.98 6.49 13.18
CA GLY A 81 5.58 5.90 11.99
C GLY A 81 4.61 5.05 11.19
N ALA A 82 3.80 4.22 11.85
CA ALA A 82 2.79 3.41 11.17
C ALA A 82 1.67 4.25 10.54
N CYS A 83 1.20 5.31 11.21
CA CYS A 83 0.21 6.22 10.63
C CYS A 83 0.78 7.01 9.45
N PHE A 84 2.05 7.41 9.53
CA PHE A 84 2.71 8.16 8.49
C PHE A 84 3.02 7.30 7.25
N ASP A 85 3.41 6.05 7.46
CA ASP A 85 3.56 5.02 6.43
C ASP A 85 2.26 4.80 5.66
N TRP A 86 1.17 4.46 6.38
CA TRP A 86 -0.16 4.30 5.79
C TRP A 86 -0.64 5.57 5.06
N TYR A 87 -0.36 6.76 5.59
CA TYR A 87 -0.67 8.01 4.89
C TYR A 87 0.08 8.14 3.56
N CYS A 88 1.35 7.73 3.50
CA CYS A 88 2.12 7.72 2.26
C CYS A 88 1.54 6.72 1.24
N ASP A 89 1.07 5.55 1.69
CA ASP A 89 0.39 4.56 0.83
C ASP A 89 -0.87 5.14 0.20
N LEU A 90 -1.75 5.75 1.00
CA LEU A 90 -2.97 6.39 0.51
C LEU A 90 -2.66 7.46 -0.56
N LEU A 91 -1.62 8.25 -0.34
CA LEU A 91 -1.19 9.24 -1.34
C LEU A 91 -0.67 8.56 -2.61
N ALA A 92 0.16 7.53 -2.51
CA ALA A 92 0.64 6.79 -3.67
C ALA A 92 -0.52 6.16 -4.47
N GLU A 93 -1.51 5.57 -3.80
CA GLU A 93 -2.69 5.03 -4.47
C GLU A 93 -3.53 6.11 -5.15
N LEU A 94 -3.73 7.26 -4.50
CA LEU A 94 -4.45 8.39 -5.10
C LEU A 94 -3.76 8.90 -6.36
N VAL A 95 -2.44 9.05 -6.35
CA VAL A 95 -1.66 9.44 -7.53
C VAL A 95 -1.85 8.43 -8.66
N PHE A 96 -1.82 7.15 -8.33
CA PHE A 96 -2.04 6.08 -9.30
C PHE A 96 -3.45 6.12 -9.90
N ILE A 97 -4.48 6.36 -9.07
CA ILE A 97 -5.87 6.52 -9.53
C ILE A 97 -5.97 7.68 -10.51
N ILE A 98 -5.34 8.82 -10.22
CA ILE A 98 -5.33 9.98 -11.12
C ILE A 98 -4.72 9.60 -12.48
N TRP A 99 -3.61 8.85 -12.48
CA TRP A 99 -3.01 8.38 -13.74
C TRP A 99 -3.90 7.38 -14.47
N ALA A 100 -4.56 6.48 -13.74
CA ALA A 100 -5.44 5.47 -14.34
C ALA A 100 -6.74 6.07 -14.90
N ALA A 101 -7.24 7.15 -14.30
CA ALA A 101 -8.51 7.81 -14.65
C ALA A 101 -8.52 8.31 -16.09
N GLU A 102 -7.38 8.83 -16.55
CA GLU A 102 -7.19 9.32 -17.91
C GLU A 102 -7.14 8.18 -18.95
N LEU A 103 -6.87 6.94 -18.53
CA LEU A 103 -6.57 5.84 -19.46
C LEU A 103 -7.74 4.87 -19.58
N ARG A 104 -8.29 4.42 -18.44
CA ARG A 104 -9.32 3.37 -18.36
C ARG A 104 -10.16 3.53 -17.08
N LEU A 105 -11.42 3.93 -17.24
CA LEU A 105 -12.37 4.11 -16.14
C LEU A 105 -12.45 2.89 -15.21
N TRP A 106 -12.52 1.68 -15.76
CA TRP A 106 -12.69 0.46 -14.95
C TRP A 106 -11.49 0.16 -14.03
N ILE A 107 -10.28 0.53 -14.43
CA ILE A 107 -9.06 0.39 -13.60
C ILE A 107 -9.13 1.37 -12.44
N SER A 108 -9.59 2.58 -12.72
CA SER A 108 -9.73 3.62 -11.71
C SER A 108 -10.79 3.25 -10.67
N LEU A 109 -11.90 2.66 -11.12
CA LEU A 109 -12.92 2.11 -10.22
C LEU A 109 -12.38 0.95 -9.38
N TRP A 110 -11.54 0.09 -9.97
CA TRP A 110 -10.86 -0.99 -9.23
C TRP A 110 -9.94 -0.43 -8.15
N MET A 111 -9.05 0.49 -8.50
CA MET A 111 -8.10 1.10 -7.57
C MET A 111 -8.82 1.94 -6.50
N LEU A 112 -9.91 2.63 -6.85
CA LEU A 112 -10.73 3.35 -5.88
C LEU A 112 -11.42 2.40 -4.88
N MET A 113 -11.87 1.23 -5.33
CA MET A 113 -12.41 0.20 -4.46
C MET A 113 -11.33 -0.32 -3.49
N VAL A 114 -10.12 -0.60 -3.99
CA VAL A 114 -8.98 -1.02 -3.16
C VAL A 114 -8.65 0.06 -2.12
N LEU A 115 -8.49 1.32 -2.54
CA LEU A 115 -8.25 2.45 -1.66
C LEU A 115 -9.33 2.60 -0.58
N ALA A 116 -10.60 2.41 -0.92
CA ALA A 116 -11.69 2.46 0.06
C ALA A 116 -11.58 1.35 1.13
N LEU A 117 -11.14 0.15 0.74
CA LEU A 117 -10.88 -0.96 1.66
C LEU A 117 -9.67 -0.69 2.54
N GLU A 118 -8.58 -0.15 1.98
CA GLU A 118 -7.37 0.23 2.71
C GLU A 118 -7.63 1.40 3.69
N LEU A 119 -8.44 2.37 3.29
CA LEU A 119 -8.83 3.46 4.16
C LEU A 119 -9.66 2.95 5.35
N GLY A 120 -10.64 2.08 5.09
CA GLY A 120 -11.47 1.48 6.13
C GLY A 120 -10.67 0.62 7.09
N SER A 121 -9.80 -0.24 6.57
CA SER A 121 -8.96 -1.11 7.39
C SER A 121 -7.90 -0.32 8.17
N GLY A 122 -7.23 0.65 7.56
CA GLY A 122 -6.22 1.47 8.22
C GLY A 122 -6.76 2.37 9.33
N LEU A 123 -7.96 2.96 9.19
CA LEU A 123 -8.60 3.69 10.30
C LEU A 123 -8.87 2.80 11.52
N ILE A 124 -9.24 1.55 11.29
CA ILE A 124 -9.49 0.56 12.34
C ILE A 124 -8.17 0.05 12.93
N ASP A 125 -7.16 -0.16 12.09
CA ASP A 125 -5.89 -0.78 12.46
C ASP A 125 -4.94 0.20 13.14
N THR A 126 -4.82 1.45 12.69
CA THR A 126 -3.94 2.48 13.31
C THR A 126 -4.26 2.77 14.78
N ASN A 127 -5.52 2.60 15.21
CA ASN A 127 -5.90 2.65 16.63
C ASN A 127 -5.30 1.51 17.46
N ASN A 128 -4.87 0.44 16.80
CA ASN A 128 -4.41 -0.83 17.37
C ASN A 128 -2.91 -1.13 17.09
N VAL A 129 -2.32 -0.52 16.05
CA VAL A 129 -0.95 -0.82 15.55
C VAL A 129 0.18 -0.44 16.52
N ALA A 130 -0.10 0.38 17.54
CA ALA A 130 0.86 0.67 18.62
C ALA A 130 1.41 -0.59 19.32
N ALA A 131 0.64 -1.68 19.34
CA ALA A 131 0.82 -2.75 20.31
C ALA A 131 1.09 -4.15 19.73
N ASN A 132 1.13 -4.32 18.40
CA ASN A 132 1.17 -5.56 17.59
C ASN A 132 -0.13 -5.67 16.77
N TYR A 133 -0.06 -5.78 15.43
CA TYR A 133 -1.21 -5.96 14.53
C TYR A 133 -2.20 -7.02 15.06
N PRO A 134 -3.34 -6.64 15.65
CA PRO A 134 -4.10 -7.59 16.46
C PRO A 134 -5.20 -8.26 15.66
N TRP A 135 -5.23 -8.19 14.33
CA TRP A 135 -6.22 -8.94 13.54
C TRP A 135 -6.18 -10.43 13.87
N ALA A 136 -5.01 -10.98 14.22
CA ALA A 136 -4.87 -12.37 14.65
C ALA A 136 -5.50 -12.65 16.04
N GLU A 137 -5.64 -11.63 16.88
CA GLU A 137 -6.34 -11.70 18.17
C GLU A 137 -7.85 -11.43 18.02
N PHE A 138 -8.23 -10.61 17.04
CA PHE A 138 -9.60 -10.18 16.78
C PHE A 138 -10.39 -11.15 15.90
N ALA A 139 -9.76 -11.77 14.92
CA ALA A 139 -10.45 -12.63 13.97
C ALA A 139 -10.84 -13.96 14.66
N PRO A 140 -12.09 -14.43 14.54
CA PRO A 140 -12.42 -15.77 14.96
C PRO A 140 -11.49 -16.77 14.26
N ASN A 141 -10.88 -17.69 15.03
CA ASN A 141 -9.93 -18.71 14.56
C ASN A 141 -10.49 -19.71 13.52
N SER A 142 -11.66 -19.43 12.96
CA SER A 142 -12.39 -20.25 12.01
C SER A 142 -13.18 -19.34 11.06
N GLY A 143 -12.87 -19.42 9.77
CA GLY A 143 -13.60 -18.68 8.73
C GLY A 143 -12.81 -18.59 7.43
N PHE A 144 -13.50 -18.24 6.34
CA PHE A 144 -12.86 -18.05 5.03
C PHE A 144 -11.83 -16.92 5.06
N SER A 145 -12.20 -15.76 5.63
CA SER A 145 -11.31 -14.61 5.76
C SER A 145 -10.04 -14.94 6.58
N PHE A 146 -10.20 -15.65 7.69
CA PHE A 146 -9.07 -16.10 8.51
C PHE A 146 -8.10 -16.99 7.72
N ARG A 147 -8.62 -17.95 6.93
CA ARG A 147 -7.78 -18.84 6.10
C ARG A 147 -6.99 -18.06 5.04
N ILE A 148 -7.62 -17.08 4.39
CA ILE A 148 -6.92 -16.19 3.45
C ILE A 148 -5.80 -15.43 4.16
N LEU A 149 -6.10 -14.80 5.29
CA LEU A 149 -5.12 -14.00 6.04
C LEU A 149 -3.97 -14.84 6.60
N GLN A 150 -4.20 -16.09 7.00
CA GLN A 150 -3.12 -17.00 7.40
C GLN A 150 -2.16 -17.35 6.26
N ILE A 151 -2.62 -17.34 5.01
CA ILE A 151 -1.78 -17.58 3.83
C ILE A 151 -1.01 -16.32 3.46
N VAL A 152 -1.72 -15.18 3.37
CA VAL A 152 -1.21 -13.94 2.76
C VAL A 152 -0.51 -13.05 3.79
N PHE A 153 -1.10 -12.90 4.98
CA PHE A 153 -0.68 -11.92 5.97
C PHE A 153 -0.53 -12.49 7.40
N PRO A 154 0.09 -13.67 7.59
CA PRO A 154 0.11 -14.36 8.88
C PRO A 154 0.72 -13.49 9.99
N LYS A 155 0.06 -13.45 11.15
CA LYS A 155 0.50 -12.69 12.34
C LYS A 155 0.72 -11.18 12.09
N GLY A 156 0.01 -10.60 11.13
CA GLY A 156 0.13 -9.17 10.86
C GLY A 156 1.33 -8.79 9.99
N GLN A 157 1.87 -9.76 9.25
CA GLN A 157 2.99 -9.54 8.35
C GLN A 157 2.76 -10.27 7.04
N TYR A 158 3.13 -9.65 5.93
CA TYR A 158 3.07 -10.31 4.62
C TYR A 158 3.97 -11.54 4.61
N SER A 159 3.39 -12.69 4.26
CA SER A 159 4.16 -13.87 3.91
C SER A 159 4.84 -13.66 2.56
N THR A 160 5.73 -14.56 2.15
CA THR A 160 6.27 -14.56 0.78
C THR A 160 5.16 -14.57 -0.28
N VAL A 161 4.07 -15.31 -0.02
CA VAL A 161 2.91 -15.35 -0.92
C VAL A 161 2.20 -14.00 -0.93
N GLY A 162 1.98 -13.39 0.25
CA GLY A 162 1.31 -12.10 0.30
C GLY A 162 2.13 -10.96 -0.30
N THR A 163 3.43 -10.93 -0.06
CA THR A 163 4.34 -10.00 -0.74
C THR A 163 4.29 -10.19 -2.25
N ALA A 164 4.29 -11.44 -2.75
CA ALA A 164 4.14 -11.69 -4.18
C ALA A 164 2.80 -11.19 -4.73
N VAL A 165 1.69 -11.45 -4.02
CA VAL A 165 0.36 -10.98 -4.43
C VAL A 165 0.31 -9.45 -4.48
N TRP A 166 0.84 -8.76 -3.47
CA TRP A 166 0.94 -7.30 -3.43
C TRP A 166 1.80 -6.74 -4.57
N ILE A 167 3.01 -7.30 -4.79
CA ILE A 167 3.92 -6.89 -5.88
C ILE A 167 3.27 -7.06 -7.26
N LEU A 168 2.67 -8.22 -7.49
CA LEU A 168 2.10 -8.59 -8.77
C LEU A 168 0.79 -7.84 -9.04
N HIS A 169 0.02 -7.47 -8.01
CA HIS A 169 -1.13 -6.59 -8.14
C HIS A 169 -0.73 -5.19 -8.63
N ALA A 170 0.29 -4.58 -8.01
CA ALA A 170 0.79 -3.29 -8.46
C ALA A 170 1.31 -3.39 -9.91
N THR A 171 2.09 -4.45 -10.21
CA THR A 171 2.60 -4.72 -11.55
C THR A 171 1.48 -4.87 -12.59
N TRP A 172 0.40 -5.56 -12.24
CA TRP A 172 -0.78 -5.70 -13.09
C TRP A 172 -1.39 -4.34 -13.44
N ALA A 173 -1.56 -3.48 -12.44
CA ALA A 173 -2.10 -2.15 -12.65
C ALA A 173 -1.16 -1.30 -13.55
N PHE A 174 0.16 -1.39 -13.33
CA PHE A 174 1.15 -0.73 -14.19
C PHE A 174 1.14 -1.19 -15.63
N CYS A 175 0.90 -2.48 -15.89
CA CYS A 175 0.84 -3.00 -17.25
C CYS A 175 -0.19 -2.22 -18.09
N TYR A 176 -1.32 -1.85 -17.50
CA TYR A 176 -2.33 -1.06 -18.20
C TYR A 176 -1.94 0.40 -18.41
N ILE A 177 -1.23 1.01 -17.45
CA ILE A 177 -0.69 2.36 -17.63
C ILE A 177 0.29 2.37 -18.80
N ILE A 178 1.20 1.40 -18.85
CA ILE A 178 2.19 1.28 -19.92
C ILE A 178 1.48 1.03 -21.26
N LEU A 179 0.52 0.09 -21.32
CA LEU A 179 -0.24 -0.20 -22.54
C LEU A 179 -0.92 1.02 -23.14
N ALA A 180 -1.42 1.93 -22.31
CA ALA A 180 -2.09 3.14 -22.79
C ALA A 180 -1.12 4.16 -23.40
N HIS A 181 0.17 4.07 -23.07
CA HIS A 181 1.22 5.00 -23.54
C HIS A 181 2.19 4.37 -24.56
N ILE A 182 2.08 3.07 -24.85
CA ILE A 182 2.92 2.44 -25.87
C ILE A 182 2.58 3.03 -27.26
N PRO A 183 3.56 3.58 -27.99
CA PRO A 183 3.33 4.06 -29.34
C PRO A 183 2.82 2.94 -30.26
N ALA A 184 1.90 3.27 -31.17
CA ALA A 184 1.24 2.30 -32.04
C ALA A 184 2.18 1.44 -32.91
N HIS A 185 3.42 1.88 -33.14
CA HIS A 185 4.41 1.11 -33.90
C HIS A 185 5.10 -0.01 -33.09
N TYR A 186 4.92 -0.07 -31.77
CA TYR A 186 5.43 -1.14 -30.90
C TYR A 186 4.37 -2.22 -30.62
N LEU A 187 3.67 -2.69 -31.65
CA LEU A 187 2.56 -3.66 -31.53
C LEU A 187 2.95 -4.95 -30.80
N TYR A 188 4.17 -5.47 -31.04
CA TYR A 188 4.64 -6.69 -30.38
C TYR A 188 4.83 -6.50 -28.87
N LEU A 189 5.41 -5.38 -28.46
CA LEU A 189 5.57 -5.04 -27.04
C LEU A 189 4.19 -4.83 -26.39
N ALA A 190 3.28 -4.13 -27.05
CA ALA A 190 1.90 -3.97 -26.57
C ALA A 190 1.20 -5.33 -26.40
N ALA A 191 1.37 -6.26 -27.33
CA ALA A 191 0.80 -7.61 -27.22
C ALA A 191 1.38 -8.39 -26.02
N ILE A 192 2.69 -8.29 -25.77
CA ILE A 192 3.33 -8.93 -24.61
C ILE A 192 2.78 -8.36 -23.30
N ILE A 193 2.75 -7.03 -23.16
CA ILE A 193 2.28 -6.39 -21.92
C ILE A 193 0.78 -6.66 -21.71
N HIS A 194 0.00 -6.73 -22.79
CA HIS A 194 -1.41 -7.11 -22.71
C HIS A 194 -1.57 -8.55 -22.24
N GLY A 195 -0.82 -9.50 -22.80
CA GLY A 195 -0.79 -10.89 -22.33
C GLY A 195 -0.41 -11.00 -20.85
N LEU A 196 0.60 -10.23 -20.42
CA LEU A 196 1.01 -10.15 -19.00
C LEU A 196 -0.13 -9.59 -18.12
N SER A 197 -0.83 -8.55 -18.55
CA SER A 197 -1.96 -7.98 -17.80
C SER A 197 -3.10 -8.98 -17.61
N ILE A 198 -3.38 -9.81 -18.61
CA ILE A 198 -4.38 -10.90 -18.49
C ILE A 198 -3.89 -11.98 -17.53
N LEU A 199 -2.62 -12.38 -17.64
CA LEU A 199 -2.02 -13.39 -16.77
C LEU A 199 -2.01 -12.99 -15.30
N LEU A 200 -1.84 -11.69 -15.01
CA LEU A 200 -1.80 -11.17 -13.64
C LEU A 200 -3.18 -10.84 -13.05
N LEU A 201 -4.26 -10.85 -13.86
CA LEU A 201 -5.62 -10.58 -13.39
C LEU A 201 -6.04 -11.46 -12.18
N PRO A 202 -5.79 -12.79 -12.16
CA PRO A 202 -6.09 -13.61 -10.99
C PRO A 202 -5.39 -13.12 -9.72
N VAL A 203 -4.18 -12.57 -9.85
CA VAL A 203 -3.42 -12.05 -8.71
C VAL A 203 -4.05 -10.77 -8.17
N ALA A 204 -4.51 -9.88 -9.05
CA ALA A 204 -5.28 -8.71 -8.65
C ALA A 204 -6.56 -9.10 -7.90
N LEU A 205 -7.30 -10.10 -8.41
CA LEU A 205 -8.47 -10.65 -7.72
C LEU A 205 -8.11 -11.21 -6.34
N CYS A 206 -6.99 -11.93 -6.21
CA CYS A 206 -6.50 -12.42 -4.91
C CYS A 206 -6.17 -11.28 -3.94
N TYR A 207 -5.58 -10.18 -4.43
CA TYR A 207 -5.29 -9.01 -3.59
C TYR A 207 -6.58 -8.35 -3.09
N ALA A 208 -7.58 -8.13 -3.95
CA ALA A 208 -8.87 -7.61 -3.51
C ALA A 208 -9.57 -8.55 -2.51
N LEU A 209 -9.52 -9.87 -2.73
CA LEU A 209 -10.04 -10.85 -1.77
C LEU A 209 -9.32 -10.77 -0.42
N HIS A 210 -8.01 -10.55 -0.43
CA HIS A 210 -7.23 -10.33 0.78
C HIS A 210 -7.69 -9.07 1.52
N GLN A 211 -7.86 -7.94 0.82
CA GLN A 211 -8.32 -6.68 1.43
C GLN A 211 -9.73 -6.81 2.03
N ILE A 212 -10.65 -7.47 1.32
CA ILE A 212 -11.99 -7.77 1.84
C ILE A 212 -11.90 -8.68 3.07
N ALA A 213 -11.09 -9.74 3.01
CA ALA A 213 -10.88 -10.65 4.13
C ALA A 213 -10.33 -9.91 5.35
N TYR A 214 -9.40 -8.98 5.14
CA TYR A 214 -8.80 -8.16 6.18
C TYR A 214 -9.83 -7.26 6.85
N LEU A 215 -10.58 -6.49 6.06
CA LEU A 215 -11.64 -5.63 6.58
C LEU A 215 -12.72 -6.42 7.34
N VAL A 216 -13.17 -7.56 6.80
CA VAL A 216 -14.14 -8.43 7.47
C VAL A 216 -13.59 -8.95 8.80
N ALA A 217 -12.32 -9.36 8.85
CA ALA A 217 -11.69 -9.82 10.08
C ALA A 217 -11.63 -8.71 11.14
N LEU A 218 -11.25 -7.49 10.74
CA LEU A 218 -11.23 -6.33 11.62
C LEU A 218 -12.62 -5.98 12.17
N VAL A 219 -13.63 -5.87 11.29
CA VAL A 219 -15.00 -5.50 11.69
C VAL A 219 -15.66 -6.59 12.53
N SER A 220 -15.50 -7.86 12.17
CA SER A 220 -16.12 -8.97 12.91
C SER A 220 -15.48 -9.21 14.28
N GLY A 221 -14.20 -8.85 14.43
CA GLY A 221 -13.48 -8.94 15.69
C GLY A 221 -13.55 -7.69 16.56
N TRP A 222 -14.11 -6.59 16.04
CA TRP A 222 -14.21 -5.32 16.76
C TRP A 222 -15.09 -5.45 18.00
N LYS A 223 -14.53 -5.08 19.15
CA LYS A 223 -15.23 -5.05 20.44
C LYS A 223 -14.99 -3.70 21.08
N GLU A 224 -16.03 -2.88 21.14
CA GLU A 224 -16.00 -1.59 21.83
C GLU A 224 -17.25 -1.51 22.71
N PRO A 225 -17.12 -1.10 23.99
CA PRO A 225 -18.29 -0.86 24.83
C PRO A 225 -19.12 0.27 24.25
N ALA A 226 -20.46 0.16 24.35
CA ALA A 226 -21.32 1.25 23.93
C ALA A 226 -21.04 2.48 24.80
N ARG A 227 -20.98 3.69 24.19
CA ARG A 227 -20.74 4.92 24.96
C ARG A 227 -21.74 5.03 26.12
N GLY A 228 -21.20 5.14 27.34
CA GLY A 228 -22.00 5.29 28.55
C GLY A 228 -22.38 3.99 29.26
N THR A 229 -21.91 2.81 28.80
CA THR A 229 -21.96 1.61 29.65
C THR A 229 -20.92 1.73 30.76
N PRO A 230 -21.32 1.63 32.05
CA PRO A 230 -20.35 1.58 33.14
C PRO A 230 -19.46 0.34 33.02
N GLU A 231 -18.15 0.54 33.23
CA GLU A 231 -17.15 -0.53 33.32
C GLU A 231 -17.35 -1.43 34.55
#